data_AF-A0A412HLM4-F1
#
_entry.id   AF-A0A412HLM4-F1
#
_cell.length_a   1.000
_cell.length_b   1.000
_cell.length_c   1.000
_cell.angle_alpha   90.00
_cell.angle_beta   90.00
_cell.angle_gamma   90.00
#
_symmetry.space_group_name_H-M   'P 1'
#
loop_
_entity.id
_entity.type
_entity.pdbx_description
1 polymer ?
#
loop_
_entity_poly.entity_id
_entity_poly.type
_entity_poly.pdbx_seq_one_letter_code
_entity_poly.pdbx_strand_id
1 'polypeptide(L)'
;DADVLFLLTAVEHVAINFGKPNQEELEDLTADEAERLADEGQFGKGSMEPKVRAAIKFARSRKGRTCIIGALDKAAETMAGLSGTRIHE
;
A
#
# COMPACT_ATOMS: atom_id res chain seq x y z
N ASP A 1 3.62 -20.30 -6.41
CA ASP A 1 3.27 -19.51 -5.22
C ASP A 1 4.03 -18.19 -5.28
N ALA A 2 3.52 -17.09 -4.71
CA ALA A 2 4.14 -15.77 -4.83
C ALA A 2 4.64 -15.23 -3.48
N ASP A 3 5.78 -14.54 -3.50
CA ASP A 3 6.36 -13.83 -2.34
C ASP A 3 5.95 -12.36 -2.31
N VAL A 4 5.77 -11.75 -3.49
CA VAL A 4 5.42 -10.33 -3.63
C VAL A 4 4.18 -10.17 -4.49
N LEU A 5 3.26 -9.30 -4.06
CA LEU A 5 2.10 -8.84 -4.83
C LEU A 5 2.30 -7.36 -5.19
N PHE A 6 2.13 -7.00 -6.46
CA PHE A 6 2.13 -5.62 -6.90
C PHE A 6 0.71 -5.18 -7.25
N LEU A 7 0.23 -4.11 -6.63
CA LEU A 7 -1.03 -3.44 -6.97
C LEU A 7 -0.71 -2.11 -7.66
N LEU A 8 -0.64 -2.14 -8.99
CA LEU A 8 -0.33 -0.95 -9.78
C LEU A 8 -1.57 -0.07 -9.98
N THR A 9 -1.41 1.23 -9.73
CA THR A 9 -2.47 2.24 -9.79
C THR A 9 -1.96 3.54 -10.43
N ALA A 10 -2.70 4.65 -10.28
CA ALA A 10 -2.38 5.94 -10.88
C ALA A 10 -1.60 6.88 -9.94
N VAL A 11 -1.27 6.42 -8.73
CA VAL A 11 -0.53 7.19 -7.72
C VAL A 11 0.70 6.42 -7.29
N GLU A 12 1.75 7.18 -6.97
CA GLU A 12 3.05 6.61 -6.60
C GLU A 12 3.02 5.98 -5.21
N HIS A 13 2.50 6.71 -4.22
CA HIS A 13 2.37 6.22 -2.85
C HIS A 13 0.92 6.29 -2.37
N VAL A 14 0.57 5.39 -1.46
CA VAL A 14 -0.59 5.53 -0.57
C VAL A 14 -0.32 6.70 0.36
N ALA A 15 -1.33 7.53 0.63
CA ALA A 15 -1.19 8.67 1.51
C ALA A 15 -2.27 8.68 2.61
N ILE A 16 -1.93 9.25 3.76
CA ILE A 16 -2.89 9.65 4.80
C ILE A 16 -3.20 11.14 4.66
N ASN A 17 -4.30 11.59 5.26
CA ASN A 17 -4.75 12.98 5.13
C ASN A 17 -4.85 13.46 3.67
N PHE A 18 -5.25 12.57 2.76
CA PHE A 18 -5.29 12.85 1.33
C PHE A 18 -6.09 14.12 1.01
N GLY A 19 -5.49 15.02 0.24
CA GLY A 19 -6.07 16.31 -0.15
C GLY A 19 -6.04 17.39 0.96
N LYS A 20 -5.40 17.14 2.10
CA LYS A 20 -5.27 18.12 3.20
C LYS A 20 -3.85 18.71 3.24
N PRO A 21 -3.64 19.86 3.91
CA PRO A 21 -2.31 20.47 4.04
C PRO A 21 -1.27 19.59 4.74
N ASN A 22 -1.71 18.64 5.56
CA ASN A 22 -0.88 17.66 6.25
C ASN A 22 -0.94 16.27 5.61
N GLN A 23 -1.16 16.20 4.29
CA GLN A 23 -1.02 14.96 3.53
C GLN A 23 0.40 14.41 3.68
N GLU A 24 0.49 13.11 3.91
CA GLU A 24 1.75 12.40 4.09
C GLU A 24 1.71 11.11 3.29
N GLU A 25 2.76 10.89 2.49
CA GLU A 25 2.95 9.67 1.72
C GLU A 25 3.55 8.58 2.60
N LEU A 26 3.09 7.35 2.40
CA LEU A 26 3.53 6.19 3.15
C LEU A 26 4.46 5.36 2.27
N GLU A 27 5.68 5.13 2.73
CA GLU A 27 6.67 4.34 1.99
C GLU A 27 6.69 2.88 2.46
N ASP A 28 6.67 2.64 3.77
CA ASP A 28 6.77 1.32 4.37
C ASP A 28 5.89 1.23 5.61
N LEU A 29 5.09 0.16 5.71
CA LEU A 29 4.10 -0.06 6.75
C LEU A 29 4.01 -1.55 7.10
N THR A 30 3.82 -1.83 8.38
CA THR A 30 3.29 -3.12 8.83
C THR A 30 1.81 -3.25 8.45
N ALA A 31 1.34 -4.48 8.33
CA ALA A 31 -0.06 -4.80 8.09
C ALA A 31 -0.96 -4.28 9.22
N ASP A 32 -0.46 -4.21 10.45
CA ASP A 32 -1.17 -3.69 11.62
C ASP A 32 -1.33 -2.17 11.56
N GLU A 33 -0.28 -1.44 11.17
CA GLU A 33 -0.37 0.01 10.94
C GLU A 33 -1.33 0.34 9.80
N ALA A 34 -1.24 -0.39 8.69
CA ALA A 34 -2.13 -0.23 7.54
C ALA A 34 -3.59 -0.53 7.92
N GLU A 35 -3.85 -1.53 8.75
CA GLU A 35 -5.20 -1.85 9.24
C GLU A 35 -5.74 -0.74 10.14
N ARG A 36 -4.95 -0.27 11.10
CA ARG A 36 -5.33 0.85 11.97
C ARG A 36 -5.71 2.10 11.15
N LEU A 37 -4.88 2.47 10.18
CA LEU A 37 -5.14 3.63 9.31
C LEU A 37 -6.40 3.43 8.43
N ALA A 38 -6.65 2.20 7.97
CA ALA A 38 -7.87 1.88 7.22
C ALA A 38 -9.13 2.01 8.09
N ASP A 39 -9.05 1.55 9.34
CA ASP A 39 -10.16 1.62 10.29
C ASP A 39 -10.40 3.05 10.81
N GLU A 40 -9.36 3.88 10.86
CA GLU A 40 -9.45 5.33 11.06
C GLU A 40 -10.02 6.08 9.85
N GLY A 41 -10.25 5.40 8.72
CA GLY A 41 -10.84 5.99 7.52
C GLY A 41 -9.89 6.91 6.75
N GLN A 42 -8.57 6.69 6.85
CA GLN A 42 -7.57 7.48 6.12
C GLN A 42 -7.61 7.25 4.59
N PHE A 43 -8.15 6.12 4.16
CA PHE A 43 -8.18 5.72 2.75
C PHE A 43 -9.58 5.86 2.15
N GLY A 44 -9.65 6.28 0.88
CA GLY A 44 -10.94 6.43 0.18
C GLY A 44 -11.67 5.09 0.02
N LYS A 45 -12.89 4.98 0.59
CA LYS A 45 -13.69 3.74 0.69
C LYS A 45 -13.92 3.01 -0.64
N GLY A 46 -14.07 3.75 -1.74
CA GLY A 46 -14.32 3.19 -3.07
C GLY A 46 -13.07 3.02 -3.94
N SER A 47 -11.89 3.40 -3.45
CA SER A 47 -10.68 3.50 -4.27
C SER A 47 -9.46 2.89 -3.59
N MET A 48 -8.92 3.56 -2.58
CA MET A 48 -7.66 3.17 -1.95
C MET A 48 -7.86 2.15 -0.82
N GLU A 49 -8.95 2.27 -0.05
CA GLU A 49 -9.22 1.34 1.05
C GLU A 49 -9.28 -0.13 0.59
N PRO A 50 -9.98 -0.49 -0.51
CA PRO A 50 -9.99 -1.89 -0.97
C PRO A 50 -8.60 -2.40 -1.37
N LYS A 51 -7.71 -1.53 -1.87
CA LYS A 51 -6.35 -1.89 -2.25
C LYS A 51 -5.50 -2.17 -1.01
N VAL A 52 -5.57 -1.29 -0.01
CA VAL A 52 -4.86 -1.46 1.26
C VAL A 52 -5.34 -2.73 1.98
N ARG A 53 -6.65 -2.98 2.05
CA ARG A 53 -7.19 -4.21 2.67
C ARG A 53 -6.77 -5.48 1.91
N ALA A 54 -6.69 -5.43 0.58
CA ALA A 54 -6.15 -6.54 -0.21
C ALA A 54 -4.66 -6.77 0.06
N ALA A 55 -3.88 -5.70 0.17
CA ALA A 55 -2.46 -5.73 0.50
C ALA A 55 -2.19 -6.35 1.88
N ILE A 56 -2.94 -5.91 2.91
CA ILE A 56 -2.92 -6.48 4.27
C ILE A 56 -3.21 -7.98 4.22
N LYS A 57 -4.29 -8.38 3.54
CA LYS A 57 -4.67 -9.78 3.40
C LYS A 57 -3.56 -10.61 2.75
N PHE A 58 -2.89 -10.09 1.72
CA PHE A 58 -1.78 -10.80 1.08
C PHE A 58 -0.56 -10.90 2.01
N ALA A 59 -0.14 -9.80 2.65
CA ALA A 59 0.99 -9.78 3.57
C ALA A 59 0.82 -10.79 4.71
N ARG A 60 -0.37 -10.83 5.33
CA ARG A 60 -0.70 -11.77 6.42
C ARG A 60 -0.94 -13.21 5.99
N SER A 61 -1.05 -13.48 4.68
CA SER A 61 -1.40 -14.83 4.22
C SER A 61 -0.28 -15.86 4.38
N ARG A 62 0.98 -15.40 4.53
CA ARG A 62 2.15 -16.23 4.87
C ARG A 62 3.31 -15.32 5.28
N LYS A 63 4.07 -15.75 6.30
CA LYS A 63 5.32 -15.10 6.71
C LYS A 63 6.25 -14.84 5.52
N GLY A 64 6.78 -13.62 5.47
CA GLY A 64 7.71 -13.16 4.44
C GLY A 64 7.04 -12.67 3.16
N ARG A 65 5.70 -12.59 3.10
CA ARG A 65 5.00 -11.96 1.99
C ARG A 65 4.98 -10.44 2.13
N THR A 66 5.03 -9.77 0.99
CA THR A 66 4.96 -8.31 0.90
C THR A 66 4.03 -7.92 -0.22
N CYS A 67 3.19 -6.92 0.00
CA CYS A 67 2.46 -6.25 -1.07
C CYS A 67 3.06 -4.86 -1.30
N ILE A 68 3.16 -4.43 -2.55
CA ILE A 68 3.59 -3.07 -2.91
C ILE A 68 2.49 -2.43 -3.75
N ILE A 69 2.00 -1.27 -3.31
CA ILE A 69 1.03 -0.45 -4.04
C ILE A 69 1.80 0.72 -4.66
N GLY A 70 1.81 0.84 -5.99
CA GLY A 70 2.60 1.86 -6.67
C GLY A 70 2.03 2.27 -8.02
N ALA A 71 2.65 3.23 -8.70
CA ALA A 71 2.16 3.73 -9.97
C ALA A 71 2.54 2.82 -11.14
N LEU A 72 1.62 2.63 -12.10
CA LEU A 72 1.85 1.80 -13.28
C LEU A 72 2.96 2.35 -14.19
N ASP A 73 3.05 3.67 -14.32
CA ASP A 73 4.11 4.34 -15.08
C ASP A 73 5.49 4.23 -14.42
N LYS A 74 5.54 3.96 -13.11
CA LYS A 74 6.74 3.66 -12.31
C LYS A 74 6.88 2.18 -11.96
N ALA A 75 6.28 1.28 -12.74
CA ALA A 75 6.26 -0.15 -12.41
C ALA A 75 7.66 -0.76 -12.22
N ALA A 76 8.64 -0.36 -13.05
CA ALA A 76 10.02 -0.84 -12.94
C ALA A 76 10.68 -0.40 -11.62
N GLU A 77 10.48 0.86 -11.21
CA GLU A 77 10.99 1.42 -9.95
C GLU A 77 10.30 0.77 -8.75
N THR A 78 8.98 0.58 -8.84
CA THR A 78 8.17 -0.12 -7.83
C THR A 78 8.67 -1.55 -7.63
N MET A 79 8.96 -2.27 -8.72
CA MET A 79 9.51 -3.62 -8.66
C MET A 79 10.94 -3.68 -8.10
N ALA A 80 11.73 -2.62 -8.30
CA ALA A 80 13.06 -2.49 -7.71
C ALA A 80 13.02 -2.07 -6.22
N GLY A 81 11.83 -1.77 -5.67
CA GLY A 81 11.68 -1.27 -4.30
C GLY A 81 12.11 0.19 -4.14
N LEU A 82 12.17 0.96 -5.22
CA LEU A 82 12.57 2.37 -5.24
C LEU A 82 11.36 3.33 -5.23
N SER A 83 10.15 2.80 -5.30
CA SER A 83 8.89 3.54 -5.36
C SER A 83 7.75 2.65 -4.84
N GLY A 84 6.60 3.25 -4.52
CA GLY A 84 5.45 2.53 -3.98
C GLY A 84 5.41 2.47 -2.46
N THR A 85 4.23 2.13 -1.93
CA THR A 85 4.01 1.82 -0.52
C THR A 85 4.15 0.32 -0.30
N ARG A 86 5.10 -0.07 0.54
CA ARG A 86 5.31 -1.44 0.99
C ARG A 86 4.40 -1.75 2.18
N ILE A 87 3.73 -2.89 2.12
CA ILE A 87 2.94 -3.45 3.22
C ILE A 87 3.40 -4.87 3.47
N HIS A 88 3.86 -5.14 4.69
CA HIS A 88 4.40 -6.44 5.11
C HIS A 88 3.80 -6.90 6.44
N GLU A 89 3.98 -8.18 6.80
CA GLU A 89 3.60 -8.70 8.12
C GLU A 89 4.35 -7.96 9.25
#